data_AF-A0A7W1SZI1-F1
#
_entry.id   AF-A0A7W1SZI1-F1
#
_cell.length_a   1.000
_cell.length_b   1.000
_cell.length_c   1.000
_cell.angle_alpha   90.00
_cell.angle_beta   90.00
_cell.angle_gamma   90.00
#
_symmetry.space_group_name_H-M   'P 1'
#
loop_
_entity.id
_entity.type
_entity.pdbx_description
1 polymer ?
#
loop_
_entity_poly.entity_id
_entity_poly.type
_entity_poly.pdbx_seq_one_letter_code
_entity_poly.pdbx_strand_id
1 'polypeptide(L)'
;MFFPKDMLWGWTQFDLAPPHNEIDPNLCRGNAADYGGKNAPCSLFARYMVSGYVEAFPFGRGIFRRFFLDWDPKFFFGKNVPQALYTYSFDPIGLENAWGGGLVLPKGFEVRLNQHFLFTRFGDRSKNLGAADLGTDGPYGRYFSIAARKTFGRRREF
;
A
#
# COMPACT_ATOMS: atom_id res chain seq x y z
N MET A 1 25.61 31.34 4.10
CA MET A 1 24.51 30.37 3.89
C MET A 1 25.15 29.11 3.33
N PHE A 2 25.24 28.02 4.11
CA PHE A 2 26.12 26.87 3.80
C PHE A 2 25.53 25.86 2.81
N PHE A 3 24.23 25.93 2.51
CA PHE A 3 23.56 25.01 1.60
C PHE A 3 22.77 25.76 0.51
N PRO A 4 22.76 25.27 -0.73
CA PRO A 4 21.93 25.81 -1.81
C PRO A 4 20.44 25.78 -1.44
N LYS A 5 19.67 26.78 -1.91
CA LYS A 5 18.22 26.89 -1.63
C LYS A 5 17.40 25.75 -2.25
N ASP A 6 17.99 25.02 -3.18
CA ASP A 6 17.47 23.88 -3.94
C ASP A 6 18.03 22.54 -3.44
N MET A 7 18.78 22.52 -2.32
CA MET A 7 19.37 21.29 -1.79
C MET A 7 18.32 20.25 -1.38
N LEU A 8 17.18 20.69 -0.85
CA LEU A 8 16.11 19.81 -0.38
C LEU A 8 14.83 20.10 -1.14
N TRP A 9 14.26 19.05 -1.73
CA TRP A 9 12.92 19.07 -2.29
C TRP A 9 12.24 17.76 -1.92
N GLY A 10 10.92 17.80 -1.74
CA GLY A 10 10.16 16.62 -1.38
C GLY A 10 8.79 17.00 -0.85
N TRP A 11 8.17 16.06 -0.16
CA TRP A 11 6.86 16.25 0.44
C TRP A 11 6.79 15.53 1.78
N THR A 12 5.93 16.02 2.65
CA THR A 12 5.49 15.32 3.86
C THR A 12 3.99 15.07 3.75
N GLN A 13 3.54 13.93 4.25
CA GLN A 13 2.13 13.54 4.23
C GLN A 13 1.72 13.09 5.63
N PHE A 14 0.54 13.51 6.05
CA PHE A 14 -0.14 13.02 7.23
C PHE A 14 -1.43 12.34 6.81
N ASP A 15 -1.58 11.07 7.16
CA ASP A 15 -2.75 10.24 6.88
C ASP A 15 -3.51 9.95 8.15
N LEU A 16 -4.82 10.17 8.13
CA LEU A 16 -5.74 9.73 9.16
C LEU A 16 -6.62 8.61 8.59
N ALA A 17 -6.52 7.42 9.17
CA ALA A 17 -7.47 6.34 8.97
C ALA A 17 -8.48 6.36 10.13
N PRO A 18 -9.77 6.64 9.88
CA PRO A 18 -10.76 6.72 10.95
C PRO A 18 -10.99 5.36 11.65
N PRO A 19 -11.48 5.37 12.90
CA PRO A 19 -11.41 4.25 13.84
C PRO A 19 -12.36 3.07 13.54
N HIS A 20 -12.59 2.75 12.28
CA HIS A 20 -13.59 1.77 11.85
C HIS A 20 -12.97 0.45 11.36
N ASN A 21 -11.65 0.36 11.26
CA ASN A 21 -10.93 -0.83 10.80
C ASN A 21 -9.56 -0.93 11.48
N GLU A 22 -9.23 -2.10 12.03
CA GLU A 22 -7.88 -2.38 12.51
C GLU A 22 -6.91 -2.50 11.32
N ILE A 23 -5.74 -1.88 11.44
CA ILE A 23 -4.64 -2.00 10.47
C ILE A 23 -3.71 -3.13 10.96
N ASP A 24 -4.19 -4.39 11.02
CA ASP A 24 -3.36 -5.53 11.48
C ASP A 24 -2.86 -6.38 10.30
N PRO A 25 -1.55 -6.37 9.91
CA PRO A 25 -0.94 -7.06 8.75
C PRO A 25 -1.09 -8.60 8.64
N ASN A 26 -1.74 -9.30 9.56
CA ASN A 26 -1.71 -10.76 9.61
C ASN A 26 -2.79 -11.45 8.75
N LEU A 27 -2.56 -11.63 7.45
CA LEU A 27 -3.38 -12.54 6.62
C LEU A 27 -3.19 -14.03 6.98
N CYS A 28 -2.04 -14.38 7.56
CA CYS A 28 -1.76 -15.68 8.15
C CYS A 28 -1.32 -15.48 9.60
N ARG A 29 -1.71 -16.40 10.49
CA ARG A 29 -1.16 -16.42 11.84
C ARG A 29 0.35 -16.61 11.80
N GLY A 30 1.09 -15.91 12.66
CA GLY A 30 2.55 -16.05 12.78
C GLY A 30 3.01 -17.47 13.11
N ASN A 31 2.13 -18.30 13.68
CA ASN A 31 2.37 -19.72 13.95
C ASN A 31 1.83 -20.67 12.86
N ALA A 32 1.70 -20.20 11.61
CA ALA A 32 1.23 -21.03 10.49
C ALA A 32 1.99 -22.37 10.33
N ALA A 33 3.25 -22.43 10.77
CA ALA A 33 4.05 -23.65 10.81
C ALA A 33 3.44 -24.78 11.67
N ASP A 34 2.68 -24.46 12.72
CA ASP A 34 2.03 -25.48 13.57
C ASP A 34 0.95 -26.26 12.82
N TYR A 35 0.49 -25.73 11.67
CA TYR A 35 -0.61 -26.27 10.86
C TYR A 35 -0.14 -26.97 9.57
N GLY A 36 1.11 -27.45 9.52
CA GLY A 36 1.63 -28.20 8.36
C GLY A 36 3.13 -28.03 8.07
N GLY A 37 3.87 -27.38 8.97
CA GLY A 37 5.31 -27.15 8.86
C GLY A 37 5.68 -26.42 7.57
N LYS A 38 6.62 -26.99 6.81
CA LYS A 38 7.05 -26.45 5.51
C LYS A 38 5.96 -26.43 4.45
N ASN A 39 4.95 -27.30 4.58
CA ASN A 39 3.84 -27.43 3.64
C ASN A 39 2.56 -26.79 4.17
N ALA A 40 2.68 -25.91 5.18
CA ALA A 40 1.52 -25.21 5.71
C ALA A 40 0.79 -24.47 4.57
N PRO A 41 -0.54 -24.64 4.46
CA PRO A 41 -1.32 -24.01 3.40
C PRO A 41 -1.25 -22.47 3.46
N CYS A 42 -1.13 -21.89 4.66
CA CYS A 42 -1.00 -20.45 4.84
C CYS A 42 0.45 -19.97 4.69
N SER A 43 0.83 -19.56 3.47
CA SER A 43 2.18 -19.10 3.11
C SER A 43 2.21 -17.66 2.55
N LEU A 44 1.48 -16.75 3.20
CA LEU A 44 1.29 -15.34 2.79
C LEU A 44 2.37 -14.39 3.32
N PHE A 45 3.59 -14.88 3.52
CA PHE A 45 4.70 -14.06 4.03
C PHE A 45 5.58 -13.60 2.88
N ALA A 46 5.34 -12.36 2.43
CA ALA A 46 6.03 -11.76 1.31
C ALA A 46 7.52 -11.51 1.62
N ARG A 47 8.37 -11.77 0.62
CA ARG A 47 9.80 -11.47 0.66
C ARG A 47 10.18 -10.32 -0.26
N TYR A 48 9.42 -10.17 -1.34
CA TYR A 48 9.59 -9.11 -2.31
C TYR A 48 8.29 -8.33 -2.43
N MET A 49 8.44 -7.01 -2.58
CA MET A 49 7.33 -6.09 -2.81
C MET A 49 7.70 -5.20 -4.00
N VAL A 50 6.77 -5.06 -4.93
CA VAL A 50 6.85 -4.09 -6.02
C VAL A 50 5.71 -3.11 -5.84
N SER A 51 6.05 -1.86 -5.51
CA SER A 51 5.08 -0.77 -5.33
C SER A 51 5.15 0.19 -6.51
N GLY A 52 3.98 0.65 -6.96
CA GLY A 52 3.84 1.72 -7.93
C GLY A 52 3.06 2.88 -7.33
N TYR A 53 3.21 4.06 -7.93
CA TYR A 53 2.38 5.20 -7.56
C TYR A 53 2.12 6.05 -8.80
N VAL A 54 0.85 6.32 -9.09
CA VAL A 54 0.42 7.05 -10.28
C VAL A 54 -0.53 8.16 -9.87
N GLU A 55 -0.27 9.37 -10.36
CA GLU A 55 -1.18 10.51 -10.26
C GLU A 55 -1.59 10.95 -11.67
N ALA A 56 -2.89 11.04 -11.90
CA ALA A 56 -3.46 11.51 -13.15
C ALA A 56 -4.24 12.80 -12.92
N PHE A 57 -3.95 13.81 -13.73
CA PHE A 57 -4.68 15.09 -13.76
C PHE A 57 -5.59 15.09 -15.00
N PRO A 58 -6.86 14.63 -14.88
CA PRO A 58 -7.73 14.47 -16.03
C PRO A 58 -8.09 15.80 -16.71
N PHE A 59 -7.96 16.93 -16.00
CA PHE A 59 -8.29 18.25 -16.50
C PHE A 59 -7.05 19.14 -16.55
N GLY A 60 -6.65 19.58 -17.75
CA GLY A 60 -5.51 20.50 -17.91
C GLY A 60 -5.87 21.99 -17.72
N ARG A 61 -7.16 22.36 -17.73
CA ARG A 61 -7.64 23.75 -17.70
C ARG A 61 -8.97 23.88 -16.94
N GLY A 62 -9.34 25.12 -16.60
CA GLY A 62 -10.59 25.42 -15.90
C GLY A 62 -10.53 25.24 -14.38
N ILE A 63 -11.71 25.25 -13.74
CA ILE A 63 -11.84 25.16 -12.27
C ILE A 63 -11.37 23.80 -11.71
N PHE A 64 -11.44 22.74 -12.51
CA PHE A 64 -11.07 21.38 -12.10
C PHE A 64 -9.61 21.01 -12.34
N ARG A 65 -8.76 21.93 -12.83
CA ARG A 65 -7.33 21.64 -13.10
C ARG A 65 -6.50 21.21 -11.88
N ARG A 66 -7.06 21.41 -10.69
CA ARG A 66 -6.44 21.06 -9.40
C ARG A 66 -6.88 19.69 -8.90
N PHE A 67 -7.85 19.08 -9.56
CA PHE A 67 -8.30 17.73 -9.25
C PHE A 67 -7.34 16.72 -9.85
N PHE A 68 -7.01 15.72 -9.07
CA PHE A 68 -6.24 14.57 -9.50
C PHE A 68 -6.86 13.28 -8.97
N LEU A 69 -6.56 12.21 -9.68
CA LEU A 69 -6.80 10.84 -9.25
C LEU A 69 -5.47 10.20 -8.94
N ASP A 70 -5.42 9.38 -7.91
CA ASP A 70 -4.24 8.63 -7.56
C ASP A 70 -4.47 7.13 -7.39
N TRP A 71 -3.44 6.37 -7.68
CA TRP A 71 -3.43 4.92 -7.65
C TRP A 71 -2.10 4.42 -7.07
N ASP A 72 -2.18 3.63 -5.99
CA ASP A 72 -1.05 3.06 -5.25
C ASP A 72 -1.18 1.52 -5.21
N PRO A 73 -0.73 0.81 -6.26
CA PRO A 73 -0.68 -0.65 -6.26
C PRO A 73 0.60 -1.18 -5.61
N LYS A 74 0.47 -2.20 -4.75
CA LYS A 74 1.59 -2.94 -4.18
C LYS A 74 1.41 -4.44 -4.39
N PHE A 75 2.31 -5.01 -5.18
CA PHE A 75 2.36 -6.43 -5.49
C PHE A 75 3.33 -7.14 -4.56
N PHE A 76 2.89 -8.28 -4.01
CA PHE A 76 3.66 -9.06 -3.07
C PHE A 76 4.03 -10.43 -3.64
N PHE A 77 5.27 -10.85 -3.41
CA PHE A 77 5.80 -12.11 -3.89
C PHE A 77 6.55 -12.87 -2.79
N GLY A 78 6.44 -14.19 -2.80
CA GLY A 78 7.04 -15.09 -1.82
C GLY A 78 6.26 -16.38 -1.61
N LYS A 79 6.92 -17.37 -1.01
CA LYS A 79 6.30 -18.60 -0.50
C LYS A 79 6.91 -18.99 0.84
N ASN A 80 6.84 -18.07 1.80
CA ASN A 80 7.43 -18.28 3.12
C ASN A 80 6.37 -18.72 4.13
N VAL A 81 6.82 -19.52 5.09
CA VAL A 81 6.11 -19.89 6.31
C VAL A 81 7.05 -19.56 7.48
N PRO A 82 6.65 -18.74 8.45
CA PRO A 82 7.51 -18.31 9.55
C PRO A 82 8.09 -19.52 10.25
N GLN A 83 9.37 -19.46 10.57
CA GLN A 83 10.10 -20.49 11.32
C GLN A 83 10.14 -21.91 10.68
N ALA A 84 9.51 -22.14 9.53
CA ALA A 84 9.48 -23.45 8.88
C ALA A 84 10.02 -23.44 7.44
N LEU A 85 9.67 -22.44 6.62
CA LEU A 85 10.05 -22.36 5.22
C LEU A 85 10.45 -20.92 4.82
N TYR A 86 11.73 -20.72 4.48
CA TYR A 86 12.28 -19.44 4.03
C TYR A 86 12.87 -19.56 2.62
N THR A 87 12.01 -19.80 1.63
CA THR A 87 12.47 -19.92 0.23
C THR A 87 12.57 -18.54 -0.45
N TYR A 88 13.45 -18.40 -1.44
CA TYR A 88 13.65 -17.14 -2.18
C TYR A 88 12.76 -17.03 -3.44
N SER A 89 11.65 -17.77 -3.50
CA SER A 89 10.79 -17.83 -4.69
C SER A 89 10.07 -16.51 -4.94
N PHE A 90 10.10 -16.06 -6.19
CA PHE A 90 9.30 -14.94 -6.68
C PHE A 90 7.86 -15.38 -7.06
N ASP A 91 7.21 -16.07 -6.14
CA ASP A 91 5.86 -16.64 -6.33
C ASP A 91 4.80 -15.58 -6.02
N PRO A 92 3.87 -15.25 -6.94
CA PRO A 92 2.89 -14.19 -6.70
C PRO A 92 1.93 -14.53 -5.54
N ILE A 93 1.87 -13.64 -4.55
CA ILE A 93 0.99 -13.77 -3.38
C ILE A 93 -0.33 -13.03 -3.62
N GLY A 94 -0.25 -11.76 -4.01
CA GLY A 94 -1.42 -10.91 -4.14
C GLY A 94 -1.10 -9.44 -4.39
N LEU A 95 -2.17 -8.64 -4.41
CA LEU A 95 -2.16 -7.20 -4.64
C LEU A 95 -2.90 -6.49 -3.51
N GLU A 96 -2.21 -5.57 -2.86
CA GLU A 96 -2.82 -4.46 -2.14
C GLU A 96 -3.06 -3.33 -3.13
N ASN A 97 -4.28 -2.83 -3.17
CA ASN A 97 -4.64 -1.76 -4.07
C ASN A 97 -5.29 -0.61 -3.29
N ALA A 98 -4.78 0.59 -3.48
CA ALA A 98 -5.43 1.81 -3.05
C ALA A 98 -5.65 2.75 -4.24
N TRP A 99 -6.81 3.40 -4.24
CA TRP A 99 -7.24 4.35 -5.26
C TRP A 99 -7.86 5.54 -4.56
N GLY A 100 -7.68 6.72 -5.14
CA GLY A 100 -8.12 7.93 -4.51
C GLY A 100 -8.20 9.09 -5.47
N GLY A 101 -8.49 10.22 -4.87
CA GLY A 101 -8.43 11.49 -5.55
C GLY A 101 -8.27 12.62 -4.56
N GLY A 102 -7.86 13.75 -5.10
CA GLY A 102 -7.54 14.90 -4.28
C GLY A 102 -7.60 16.21 -5.01
N LEU A 103 -7.33 17.26 -4.24
CA LEU A 103 -7.26 18.64 -4.72
C LEU A 103 -5.93 19.25 -4.34
N VAL A 104 -5.26 19.82 -5.33
CA VAL A 104 -4.09 20.67 -5.12
C VAL A 104 -4.55 22.05 -4.65
N LEU A 105 -4.14 22.41 -3.45
CA LEU A 105 -4.38 23.69 -2.82
C LEU A 105 -3.19 24.65 -3.05
N PRO A 106 -3.40 25.97 -2.93
CA PRO A 106 -2.33 26.93 -3.04
C PRO A 106 -1.16 26.65 -2.10
N LYS A 107 0.03 27.14 -2.45
CA LYS A 107 1.26 26.99 -1.67
C LYS A 107 1.73 25.53 -1.53
N GLY A 108 1.37 24.63 -2.44
CA GLY A 108 1.87 23.24 -2.44
C GLY A 108 1.25 22.36 -1.35
N PHE A 109 0.04 22.69 -0.91
CA PHE A 109 -0.77 21.81 -0.08
C PHE A 109 -1.65 20.94 -0.96
N GLU A 110 -1.97 19.74 -0.51
CA GLU A 110 -2.86 18.83 -1.20
C GLU A 110 -3.70 18.10 -0.16
N VAL A 111 -4.98 17.88 -0.48
CA VAL A 111 -5.89 17.05 0.32
C VAL A 111 -6.27 15.85 -0.52
N ARG A 112 -6.19 14.66 0.07
CA ARG A 112 -6.40 13.37 -0.60
C ARG A 112 -7.42 12.55 0.18
N LEU A 113 -8.22 11.81 -0.57
CA LEU A 113 -9.10 10.78 -0.06
C LEU A 113 -8.72 9.48 -0.76
N ASN A 114 -8.23 8.53 0.01
CA ASN A 114 -7.79 7.24 -0.49
C ASN A 114 -8.68 6.15 0.07
N GLN A 115 -9.18 5.29 -0.80
CA GLN A 115 -9.83 4.05 -0.44
C GLN A 115 -8.83 2.92 -0.61
N HIS A 116 -8.60 2.19 0.47
CA HIS A 116 -7.82 0.97 0.48
C HIS A 116 -8.76 -0.21 0.29
N PHE A 117 -8.39 -1.15 -0.57
CA PHE A 117 -9.21 -2.32 -0.87
C PHE A 117 -8.69 -3.60 -0.21
N LEU A 118 -9.60 -4.58 -0.13
CA LEU A 118 -9.28 -5.97 0.22
C LEU A 118 -8.07 -6.47 -0.56
N PHE A 119 -7.11 -7.00 0.19
CA PHE A 119 -5.98 -7.70 -0.39
C PHE A 119 -6.48 -8.79 -1.33
N THR A 120 -6.13 -8.65 -2.61
CA THR A 120 -6.53 -9.62 -3.62
C THR A 120 -5.48 -10.72 -3.67
N ARG A 121 -5.80 -11.90 -3.14
CA ARG A 121 -4.92 -13.08 -3.16
C ARG A 121 -4.93 -13.76 -4.53
N PHE A 122 -3.76 -14.23 -4.98
CA PHE A 122 -3.59 -14.88 -6.29
C PHE A 122 -3.42 -16.39 -6.21
N GLY A 123 -3.79 -17.09 -7.28
CA GLY A 123 -3.55 -18.53 -7.46
C GLY A 123 -4.10 -19.39 -6.33
N ASP A 124 -3.29 -20.33 -5.85
CA ASP A 124 -3.65 -21.27 -4.78
C ASP A 124 -3.97 -20.60 -3.43
N ARG A 125 -3.64 -19.32 -3.28
CA ARG A 125 -3.92 -18.51 -2.09
C ARG A 125 -5.28 -17.82 -2.11
N SER A 126 -6.03 -17.92 -3.21
CA SER A 126 -7.36 -17.31 -3.35
C SER A 126 -8.46 -18.03 -2.54
N LYS A 127 -8.19 -19.25 -2.08
CA LYS A 127 -9.10 -20.07 -1.26
C LYS A 127 -8.78 -19.96 0.23
N ASN A 128 -9.63 -20.55 1.06
CA ASN A 128 -9.35 -20.72 2.49
C ASN A 128 -8.09 -21.57 2.70
N LEU A 129 -7.13 -21.06 3.47
CA LEU A 129 -5.82 -21.68 3.74
C LEU A 129 -5.77 -22.44 5.08
N GLY A 130 -6.93 -22.88 5.58
CA GLY A 130 -7.05 -23.68 6.80
C GLY A 130 -7.04 -22.84 8.08
N ALA A 131 -6.78 -23.50 9.22
CA ALA A 131 -6.92 -22.89 10.54
C ALA A 131 -5.92 -21.76 10.87
N ALA A 132 -4.91 -21.56 10.03
CA ALA A 132 -3.98 -20.43 10.13
C ALA A 132 -4.37 -19.23 9.24
N ASP A 133 -5.38 -19.39 8.38
CA ASP A 133 -5.94 -18.32 7.56
C ASP A 133 -6.80 -17.41 8.43
N LEU A 134 -6.40 -16.14 8.54
CA LEU A 134 -7.14 -15.14 9.30
C LEU A 134 -8.20 -14.43 8.42
N GLY A 135 -8.31 -14.81 7.15
CA GLY A 135 -9.30 -14.26 6.24
C GLY A 135 -8.99 -12.84 5.80
N THR A 136 -10.02 -12.18 5.26
CA THR A 136 -9.94 -10.82 4.69
C THR A 136 -10.31 -9.72 5.69
N ASP A 137 -10.57 -10.08 6.95
CA ASP A 137 -10.83 -9.14 8.04
C ASP A 137 -9.55 -8.67 8.74
N GLY A 138 -8.39 -9.09 8.23
CA GLY A 138 -7.09 -8.55 8.60
C GLY A 138 -6.73 -7.31 7.78
N PRO A 139 -5.42 -7.04 7.61
CA PRO A 139 -4.92 -5.79 7.03
C PRO A 139 -5.28 -5.73 5.58
N TYR A 140 -5.20 -4.55 4.99
CA TYR A 140 -5.78 -4.36 3.68
C TYR A 140 -7.28 -4.66 3.71
N GLY A 141 -7.91 -4.64 4.89
CA GLY A 141 -9.33 -4.44 5.02
C GLY A 141 -9.76 -3.20 4.25
N ARG A 142 -11.06 -3.08 4.00
CA ARG A 142 -11.58 -1.89 3.30
C ARG A 142 -11.63 -0.72 4.26
N TYR A 143 -10.69 0.20 4.16
CA TYR A 143 -10.72 1.44 4.91
C TYR A 143 -10.49 2.63 3.99
N PHE A 144 -10.92 3.80 4.46
CA PHE A 144 -10.56 5.05 3.81
C PHE A 144 -9.54 5.79 4.66
N SER A 145 -8.65 6.52 4.02
CA SER A 145 -7.78 7.49 4.69
C SER A 145 -8.01 8.88 4.10
N ILE A 146 -7.91 9.87 4.97
CA ILE A 146 -7.86 11.28 4.60
C ILE A 146 -6.42 11.72 4.78
N ALA A 147 -5.80 12.26 3.74
CA ALA A 147 -4.42 12.70 3.80
C ALA A 147 -4.28 14.20 3.51
N ALA A 148 -3.34 14.83 4.20
CA ALA A 148 -2.85 16.15 3.87
C ALA A 148 -1.37 16.04 3.49
N ARG A 149 -1.04 16.42 2.24
CA ARG A 149 0.36 16.45 1.75
C ARG A 149 0.83 17.89 1.59
N LYS A 150 2.09 18.14 1.97
CA LYS A 150 2.77 19.41 1.80
C LYS A 150 4.09 19.21 1.07
N THR A 151 4.18 19.79 -0.12
CA THR A 151 5.41 19.81 -0.92
C THR A 151 6.27 21.02 -0.53
N PHE A 152 7.59 20.81 -0.45
CA PHE A 152 8.58 21.82 -0.10
C PHE A 152 9.80 21.75 -1.01
N GLY A 153 10.55 22.85 -1.05
CA GLY A 153 11.70 22.99 -1.93
C GLY A 153 11.33 23.25 -3.39
N ARG A 154 12.36 23.37 -4.24
CA ARG A 154 12.23 23.46 -5.69
C ARG A 154 13.25 22.53 -6.32
N ARG A 155 12.81 21.72 -7.28
CA ARG A 155 13.70 20.88 -8.07
C ARG A 155 14.44 21.77 -9.07
N ARG A 156 15.76 21.58 -9.21
CA ARG A 156 16.53 22.20 -10.29
C ARG A 156 16.18 21.45 -11.57
N GLU A 157 15.53 22.13 -12.51
CA GLU A 157 15.33 21.60 -13.86
C GLU A 157 16.66 21.71 -14.61
N PHE A 158 17.08 20.62 -15.27
CA PHE A 158 18.31 20.54 -16.05
C PHE A 158 18.02 20.79 -17.53
#